data_AF-A0A7X1XYC0-F1
#
_entry.id   AF-A0A7X1XYC0-F1
#
_cell.length_a   1.000
_cell.length_b   1.000
_cell.length_c   1.000
_cell.angle_alpha   90.00
_cell.angle_beta   90.00
_cell.angle_gamma   90.00
#
_symmetry.space_group_name_H-M   'P 1'
#
loop_
_entity.id
_entity.type
_entity.pdbx_description
1 polymer ?
#
loop_
_entity_poly.entity_id
_entity_poly.type
_entity_poly.pdbx_seq_one_letter_code
_entity_poly.pdbx_strand_id
1 'polypeptide(L)'
;MQIQRNKIKITTRTTNNLEALNHTFINISLDFDNWVATPKSQLELIIEQSTSTEKPFLPSLEDYPEYKHLIRLNIENAANEVLELVIKRYMLLRRTLSHENKINLDKILKEYVETRPQRKEDKDELKNKLTSFLGKEKIAAFQHIKNAYSSISLAIANHQILGTNTAIKILFGGLYTLYLGDQRFFNEKIKTRSEVASEGGFARNEHYLAIKQKACELLNTLAPQEGWSQELDAYKAILPEIKKHITKNNIRRPALTSIEKTLRRWIKNDPIVSAAVKIAQFPAPNCLTD
;
A
#
# COMPACT_ATOMS: atom_id res chain seq x y z
N MET A 1 -29.46 5.68 -14.19
CA MET A 1 -28.46 6.77 -14.16
C MET A 1 -27.15 6.20 -14.71
N GLN A 2 -26.74 6.57 -15.93
CA GLN A 2 -25.50 6.06 -16.52
C GLN A 2 -24.32 6.80 -15.87
N ILE A 3 -23.45 6.08 -15.16
CA ILE A 3 -22.21 6.63 -14.61
C ILE A 3 -21.29 6.94 -15.81
N GLN A 4 -21.06 8.22 -16.10
CA GLN A 4 -20.01 8.61 -17.03
C GLN A 4 -18.67 8.21 -16.43
N ARG A 5 -18.00 7.24 -17.05
CA ARG A 5 -16.62 6.91 -16.68
C ARG A 5 -15.70 7.97 -17.27
N ASN A 6 -14.73 8.43 -16.48
CA ASN A 6 -13.65 9.25 -16.97
C ASN A 6 -12.92 8.49 -18.09
N LYS A 7 -12.86 9.08 -19.27
CA LYS A 7 -12.28 8.46 -20.47
C LYS A 7 -11.44 9.49 -21.20
N ILE A 8 -10.32 9.02 -21.74
CA ILE A 8 -9.59 9.76 -22.76
C ILE A 8 -10.34 9.57 -24.06
N LYS A 9 -10.63 10.67 -24.75
CA LYS A 9 -11.00 10.64 -26.15
C LYS A 9 -9.90 11.31 -26.96
N ILE A 10 -9.17 10.51 -27.73
CA ILE A 10 -8.15 11.01 -28.65
C ILE A 10 -8.84 11.34 -29.96
N THR A 11 -8.78 12.61 -30.38
CA THR A 11 -9.28 13.02 -31.70
C THR A 11 -8.10 13.52 -32.52
N THR A 12 -7.71 12.77 -33.53
CA THR A 12 -6.66 13.17 -34.46
C THR A 12 -7.31 13.84 -35.65
N ARG A 13 -6.98 15.12 -35.89
CA ARG A 13 -7.40 15.81 -37.11
C ARG A 13 -6.24 15.77 -38.09
N THR A 14 -6.29 14.82 -39.02
CA THR A 14 -5.35 14.73 -40.13
C THR A 14 -5.70 15.76 -41.18
N THR A 15 -4.75 16.64 -41.50
CA THR A 15 -4.89 17.60 -42.60
C THR A 15 -4.18 17.04 -43.82
N ASN A 16 -4.85 16.97 -44.97
CA ASN A 16 -4.25 16.53 -46.25
C ASN A 16 -3.23 17.54 -46.83
N ASN A 17 -2.87 18.57 -46.07
CA ASN A 17 -1.94 19.61 -46.48
C ASN A 17 -0.55 19.27 -45.93
N LEU A 18 0.44 19.05 -46.81
CA LEU A 18 1.79 18.60 -46.45
C LEU A 18 2.53 19.53 -45.48
N GLU A 19 2.11 20.80 -45.38
CA GLU A 19 2.71 21.81 -44.51
C GLU A 19 1.97 22.02 -43.18
N ALA A 20 0.80 21.40 -43.00
CA ALA A 20 0.00 21.56 -41.79
C ALA A 20 0.34 20.46 -40.77
N LEU A 21 0.77 20.88 -39.58
CA LEU A 21 0.99 19.98 -38.44
C LEU A 21 -0.31 19.25 -38.08
N ASN A 22 -0.27 17.91 -38.08
CA ASN A 22 -1.36 17.11 -37.54
C ASN A 22 -1.60 17.50 -36.08
N HIS A 23 -2.80 18.00 -35.77
CA HIS A 23 -3.15 18.36 -34.40
C HIS A 23 -3.86 17.17 -33.74
N THR A 24 -3.22 16.62 -32.70
CA THR A 24 -3.84 15.65 -31.79
C THR A 24 -4.49 16.40 -30.63
N PHE A 25 -5.81 16.34 -30.56
CA PHE A 25 -6.59 16.87 -29.44
C PHE A 25 -6.85 15.74 -28.45
N ILE A 26 -6.42 15.94 -27.20
CA ILE A 26 -6.64 15.01 -26.10
C ILE A 26 -7.71 15.62 -25.21
N ASN A 27 -8.93 15.11 -25.29
CA ASN A 27 -10.01 15.51 -24.39
C ASN A 27 -10.07 14.50 -23.24
N ILE A 28 -9.77 14.97 -22.03
CA ILE A 28 -9.92 14.20 -20.80
C ILE A 28 -11.13 14.75 -20.07
N SER A 29 -12.21 13.98 -20.03
CA SER A 29 -13.40 14.32 -19.23
C SER A 29 -13.20 13.79 -17.81
N LEU A 30 -13.26 14.69 -16.84
CA LEU A 30 -13.10 14.39 -15.42
C LEU A 30 -14.37 14.78 -14.66
N ASP A 31 -15.16 13.77 -14.27
CA ASP A 31 -16.24 13.90 -13.31
C ASP A 31 -15.74 13.39 -11.95
N PHE A 32 -15.51 14.35 -11.04
CA PHE A 32 -15.03 14.08 -9.68
C PHE A 32 -16.17 13.94 -8.66
N ASP A 33 -17.36 14.44 -8.98
CA ASP A 33 -18.46 14.50 -8.02
C ASP A 33 -19.31 13.23 -8.06
N ASN A 34 -19.33 12.52 -9.19
CA ASN A 34 -20.01 11.22 -9.34
C ASN A 34 -19.06 10.00 -9.29
N TRP A 35 -17.82 10.18 -8.84
CA TRP A 35 -16.86 9.07 -8.77
C TRP A 35 -17.27 8.06 -7.70
N VAL A 36 -17.42 6.80 -8.11
CA VAL A 36 -17.63 5.65 -7.23
C VAL A 36 -16.34 4.82 -7.21
N ALA A 37 -16.00 4.25 -6.05
CA ALA A 37 -14.85 3.37 -5.94
C ALA A 37 -14.95 2.24 -6.97
N THR A 38 -14.03 2.22 -7.93
CA THR A 38 -13.98 1.20 -8.97
C THR A 38 -13.22 -0.02 -8.48
N PRO A 39 -13.64 -1.24 -8.90
CA PRO A 39 -12.85 -2.44 -8.71
C PRO A 39 -11.42 -2.24 -9.23
N LYS A 40 -10.46 -2.95 -8.63
CA LYS A 40 -9.07 -2.88 -9.05
C LYS A 40 -8.90 -3.34 -10.49
N SER A 41 -8.20 -2.54 -11.30
CA SER A 41 -7.87 -2.92 -12.67
C SER A 41 -6.78 -4.01 -12.67
N GLN A 42 -6.60 -4.67 -13.80
CA GLN A 42 -5.52 -5.66 -13.96
C GLN A 42 -4.14 -5.03 -13.71
N LEU A 43 -3.90 -3.83 -14.24
CA LEU A 43 -2.68 -3.08 -13.96
C LEU A 43 -2.50 -2.76 -12.48
N GLU A 44 -3.57 -2.39 -11.77
CA GLU A 44 -3.51 -2.15 -10.31
C GLU A 44 -3.08 -3.40 -9.55
N LEU A 45 -3.66 -4.55 -9.88
CA LEU A 45 -3.32 -5.82 -9.24
C LEU A 45 -1.86 -6.21 -9.47
N ILE A 46 -1.34 -5.98 -10.68
CA ILE A 46 0.07 -6.21 -11.01
C ILE A 46 0.98 -5.32 -10.14
N ILE A 47 0.65 -4.03 -9.99
CA ILE A 47 1.45 -3.10 -9.18
C ILE A 47 1.43 -3.48 -7.70
N GLU A 48 0.27 -3.89 -7.16
CA GLU A 48 0.16 -4.31 -5.75
C GLU A 48 1.01 -5.55 -5.46
N GLN A 49 1.03 -6.52 -6.38
CA GLN A 49 1.90 -7.69 -6.26
C GLN A 49 3.37 -7.26 -6.26
N SER A 50 3.76 -6.39 -7.19
CA SER A 50 5.13 -5.85 -7.30
C SER A 50 5.59 -4.96 -6.14
N THR A 51 4.67 -4.42 -5.33
CA THR A 51 4.97 -3.52 -4.20
C THR A 51 4.92 -4.21 -2.83
N SER A 52 4.36 -5.42 -2.76
CA SER A 52 4.28 -6.24 -1.54
C SER A 52 5.61 -6.91 -1.15
N THR A 53 6.52 -7.05 -2.12
CA THR A 53 7.91 -7.51 -1.95
C THR A 53 8.85 -6.38 -2.37
N GLU A 54 9.97 -6.16 -1.67
CA GLU A 54 11.00 -5.19 -2.11
C GLU A 54 11.26 -5.37 -3.61
N LYS A 55 10.85 -4.38 -4.41
CA LYS A 55 10.79 -4.54 -5.87
C LYS A 55 12.21 -4.76 -6.39
N PRO A 56 12.53 -5.93 -6.97
CA PRO A 56 13.89 -6.20 -7.42
C PRO A 56 14.26 -5.19 -8.51
N PHE A 57 15.49 -4.68 -8.44
CA PHE A 57 16.04 -3.88 -9.52
C PHE A 57 16.22 -4.78 -10.74
N LEU A 58 15.39 -4.60 -11.77
CA LEU A 58 15.54 -5.32 -13.03
C LEU A 58 16.46 -4.55 -13.98
N PRO A 59 17.30 -5.23 -14.79
CA PRO A 59 18.28 -4.59 -15.66
C PRO A 59 17.67 -3.69 -16.73
N SER A 60 16.44 -4.01 -17.15
CA SER A 60 15.71 -3.31 -18.20
C SER A 60 14.30 -2.96 -17.75
N LEU A 61 13.81 -1.80 -18.21
CA LEU A 61 12.43 -1.36 -17.97
C LEU A 61 11.41 -2.34 -18.55
N GLU A 62 11.79 -3.00 -19.65
CA GLU A 62 10.99 -3.96 -20.38
C GLU A 62 10.74 -5.25 -19.59
N ASP A 63 11.55 -5.53 -18.57
CA ASP A 63 11.41 -6.72 -17.75
C ASP A 63 10.30 -6.62 -16.71
N TYR A 64 9.88 -5.40 -16.37
CA TYR A 64 8.88 -5.15 -15.36
C TYR A 64 7.49 -5.64 -15.78
N PRO A 65 6.73 -6.32 -14.90
CA PRO A 65 5.39 -6.81 -15.18
C PRO A 65 4.42 -5.72 -15.67
N GLU A 66 4.50 -4.51 -15.12
CA GLU A 66 3.65 -3.39 -15.51
C GLU A 66 3.95 -2.95 -16.95
N TYR A 67 5.22 -2.90 -17.33
CA TYR A 67 5.61 -2.58 -18.70
C TYR A 67 5.10 -3.66 -19.67
N LYS A 68 5.31 -4.94 -19.33
CA LYS A 68 4.84 -6.09 -20.13
C LYS A 68 3.32 -6.12 -20.30
N HIS A 69 2.58 -5.62 -19.31
CA HIS A 69 1.13 -5.44 -19.43
C HIS A 69 0.79 -4.30 -20.39
N LEU A 70 1.34 -3.10 -20.16
CA LEU A 70 1.04 -1.90 -20.95
C LEU A 70 1.40 -2.07 -22.43
N ILE A 71 2.53 -2.73 -22.75
CA ILE A 71 2.99 -2.92 -24.14
C ILE A 71 2.08 -3.86 -24.96
N ARG A 72 1.30 -4.72 -24.30
CA ARG A 72 0.31 -5.60 -24.95
C ARG A 72 -0.95 -4.85 -25.38
N LEU A 73 -1.16 -3.66 -24.83
CA LEU A 73 -2.29 -2.80 -25.13
C LEU A 73 -1.91 -1.85 -26.28
N ASN A 74 -2.91 -1.39 -27.03
CA ASN A 74 -2.71 -0.19 -27.85
C ASN A 74 -2.51 1.04 -26.95
N ILE A 75 -1.93 2.11 -27.50
CA ILE A 75 -1.57 3.29 -26.69
C ILE A 75 -2.78 3.93 -25.99
N GLU A 76 -3.96 3.90 -26.62
CA GLU A 76 -5.18 4.49 -26.07
C GLU A 76 -5.67 3.71 -24.85
N ASN A 77 -5.69 2.38 -24.93
CA ASN A 77 -6.06 1.50 -23.82
C ASN A 77 -5.03 1.58 -22.69
N ALA A 78 -3.72 1.57 -23.02
CA ALA A 78 -2.66 1.76 -22.03
C ALA A 78 -2.80 3.12 -21.30
N ALA A 79 -3.04 4.19 -22.05
CA ALA A 79 -3.26 5.53 -21.51
C ALA A 79 -4.51 5.60 -20.62
N ASN A 80 -5.61 4.95 -21.02
CA ASN A 80 -6.83 4.88 -20.24
C ASN A 80 -6.64 4.10 -18.92
N GLU A 81 -5.95 2.96 -18.94
CA GLU A 81 -5.66 2.22 -17.69
C GLU A 81 -4.81 3.06 -16.71
N VAL A 82 -3.79 3.77 -17.22
CA VAL A 82 -2.99 4.68 -16.38
C VAL A 82 -3.84 5.84 -15.87
N LEU A 83 -4.71 6.43 -16.71
CA LEU A 83 -5.61 7.50 -16.30
C LEU A 83 -6.54 7.06 -15.17
N GLU A 84 -7.13 5.87 -15.26
CA GLU A 84 -8.00 5.35 -14.22
C GLU A 84 -7.30 5.30 -12.86
N LEU A 85 -6.03 4.87 -12.82
CA LEU A 85 -5.22 4.86 -11.60
C LEU A 85 -4.89 6.27 -11.09
N VAL A 86 -4.53 7.18 -11.99
CA VAL A 86 -4.26 8.59 -11.66
C VAL A 86 -5.49 9.22 -11.00
N ILE A 87 -6.67 9.03 -11.61
CA ILE A 87 -7.95 9.54 -11.11
C ILE A 87 -8.28 8.89 -9.77
N LYS A 88 -8.17 7.57 -9.66
CA LYS A 88 -8.44 6.85 -8.41
C LYS A 88 -7.59 7.40 -7.27
N ARG A 89 -6.28 7.56 -7.47
CA ARG A 89 -5.39 8.15 -6.46
C ARG A 89 -5.71 9.61 -6.15
N TYR A 90 -6.05 10.41 -7.16
CA TYR A 90 -6.54 11.77 -6.95
C TYR A 90 -7.78 11.81 -6.05
N MET A 91 -8.77 10.96 -6.33
CA MET A 91 -10.01 10.87 -5.55
C MET A 91 -9.75 10.40 -4.11
N LEU A 92 -8.84 9.44 -3.93
CA LEU A 92 -8.43 8.97 -2.61
C LEU A 92 -7.68 10.04 -1.80
N LEU A 93 -6.90 10.91 -2.45
CA LEU A 93 -6.28 12.07 -1.81
C LEU A 93 -7.36 13.12 -1.44
N ARG A 94 -8.20 13.49 -2.42
CA ARG A 94 -9.28 14.50 -2.34
C ARG A 94 -10.29 14.20 -1.24
N ARG A 95 -10.71 12.94 -1.06
CA ARG A 95 -11.76 12.57 -0.09
C ARG A 95 -11.42 12.90 1.37
N THR A 96 -10.13 13.03 1.69
CA THR A 96 -9.65 13.34 3.05
C THR A 96 -9.66 14.83 3.38
N LEU A 97 -10.10 15.68 2.44
CA LEU A 97 -10.11 17.14 2.57
C LEU A 97 -11.51 17.67 2.91
N SER A 98 -11.58 18.86 3.50
CA SER A 98 -12.83 19.62 3.63
C SER A 98 -13.39 20.00 2.26
N HIS A 99 -14.68 20.31 2.19
CA HIS A 99 -15.33 20.68 0.92
C HIS A 99 -14.65 21.87 0.22
N GLU A 100 -14.31 22.91 0.97
CA GLU A 100 -13.57 24.07 0.47
C GLU A 100 -12.19 23.68 -0.10
N ASN A 101 -11.43 22.85 0.62
CA ASN A 101 -10.11 22.40 0.17
C ASN A 101 -10.19 21.47 -1.05
N LYS A 102 -11.29 20.73 -1.22
CA LYS A 102 -11.54 19.96 -2.45
C LYS A 102 -11.69 20.88 -3.65
N ILE A 103 -12.51 21.94 -3.52
CA ILE A 103 -12.72 22.93 -4.58
C ILE A 103 -11.39 23.60 -4.95
N ASN A 104 -10.59 23.99 -3.95
CA ASN A 104 -9.28 24.59 -4.19
C ASN A 104 -8.33 23.63 -4.91
N LEU A 105 -8.28 22.37 -4.50
CA LEU A 105 -7.46 21.36 -5.17
C LEU A 105 -7.91 21.10 -6.61
N ASP A 106 -9.22 21.02 -6.84
CA ASP A 106 -9.81 20.80 -8.17
C ASP A 106 -9.48 21.97 -9.12
N LYS A 107 -9.52 23.23 -8.62
CA LYS A 107 -9.10 24.42 -9.37
C LYS A 107 -7.62 24.37 -9.74
N ILE A 108 -6.75 24.06 -8.77
CA ILE A 108 -5.30 23.95 -9.00
C ILE A 108 -4.98 22.88 -10.04
N LEU A 109 -5.67 21.73 -10.00
CA LEU A 109 -5.47 20.69 -10.98
C LEU A 109 -5.92 21.17 -12.38
N LYS A 110 -7.09 21.81 -12.50
CA LYS A 110 -7.61 22.33 -13.78
C LYS A 110 -6.71 23.40 -14.40
N GLU A 111 -6.32 24.42 -13.62
CA GLU A 111 -5.39 25.48 -14.03
C GLU A 111 -4.09 24.90 -14.62
N TYR A 112 -3.64 23.78 -14.07
CA TYR A 112 -2.45 23.10 -14.54
C TYR A 112 -2.65 22.28 -15.83
N VAL A 113 -3.80 21.64 -16.02
CA VAL A 113 -4.11 20.93 -17.28
C VAL A 113 -4.07 21.89 -18.47
N GLU A 114 -4.40 23.16 -18.26
CA GLU A 114 -4.52 24.16 -19.30
C GLU A 114 -3.20 24.91 -19.61
N THR A 115 -2.16 24.78 -18.77
CA THR A 115 -0.93 25.59 -18.87
C THR A 115 0.31 24.81 -19.39
N ARG A 116 0.99 25.40 -20.40
CA ARG A 116 2.24 24.95 -21.07
C ARG A 116 3.48 25.13 -20.15
N PRO A 117 4.71 24.64 -20.51
CA PRO A 117 5.68 24.14 -19.54
C PRO A 117 6.11 25.18 -18.49
N GLN A 118 6.10 24.74 -17.23
CA GLN A 118 6.27 25.57 -16.05
C GLN A 118 7.68 26.17 -15.92
N ARG A 119 7.74 27.49 -15.78
CA ARG A 119 8.93 28.21 -15.30
C ARG A 119 9.13 27.89 -13.81
N LYS A 120 10.33 28.19 -13.30
CA LYS A 120 10.66 27.97 -11.89
C LYS A 120 9.71 28.73 -10.94
N GLU A 121 9.30 29.92 -11.34
CA GLU A 121 8.32 30.78 -10.65
C GLU A 121 6.97 30.07 -10.43
N ASP A 122 6.48 29.33 -11.43
CA ASP A 122 5.20 28.59 -11.36
C ASP A 122 5.24 27.41 -10.37
N LYS A 123 6.44 26.87 -10.11
CA LYS A 123 6.61 25.77 -9.14
C LYS A 123 6.50 26.26 -7.70
N ASP A 124 7.09 27.41 -7.41
CA ASP A 124 7.04 28.01 -6.09
C ASP A 124 5.63 28.54 -5.78
N GLU A 125 4.95 29.13 -6.78
CA GLU A 125 3.54 29.54 -6.64
C GLU A 125 2.62 28.34 -6.38
N LEU A 126 2.76 27.25 -7.14
CA LEU A 126 1.99 26.03 -6.94
C LEU A 126 2.22 25.45 -5.54
N LYS A 127 3.48 25.41 -5.09
CA LYS A 127 3.82 24.93 -3.75
C LYS A 127 3.16 25.81 -2.69
N ASN A 128 3.21 27.13 -2.83
CA ASN A 128 2.59 28.07 -1.89
C ASN A 128 1.07 27.90 -1.82
N LYS A 129 0.40 27.79 -2.97
CA LYS A 129 -1.05 27.49 -3.06
C LYS A 129 -1.39 26.21 -2.30
N LEU A 130 -0.64 25.13 -2.51
CA LEU A 130 -0.89 23.84 -1.86
C LEU A 130 -0.55 23.85 -0.35
N THR A 131 0.52 24.54 0.08
CA THR A 131 0.91 24.60 1.50
C THR A 131 -0.12 25.28 2.39
N SER A 132 -1.03 26.08 1.83
CA SER A 132 -2.09 26.72 2.60
C SER A 132 -3.11 25.72 3.18
N PHE A 133 -3.23 24.51 2.61
CA PHE A 133 -4.22 23.52 3.05
C PHE A 133 -3.77 22.05 3.02
N LEU A 134 -2.58 21.74 2.49
CA LEU A 134 -2.00 20.40 2.46
C LEU A 134 -0.70 20.30 3.27
N GLY A 135 -0.55 19.20 4.00
CA GLY A 135 0.73 18.80 4.59
C GLY A 135 1.75 18.36 3.53
N LYS A 136 3.03 18.40 3.89
CA LYS A 136 4.18 18.12 3.01
C LYS A 136 4.03 16.80 2.23
N GLU A 137 3.57 15.75 2.89
CA GLU A 137 3.39 14.42 2.31
C GLU A 137 2.28 14.39 1.26
N LYS A 138 1.16 15.09 1.52
CA LYS A 138 0.05 15.23 0.57
C LYS A 138 0.43 16.10 -0.63
N ILE A 139 1.29 17.10 -0.43
CA ILE A 139 1.85 17.91 -1.52
C ILE A 139 2.71 17.04 -2.44
N ALA A 140 3.60 16.22 -1.88
CA ALA A 140 4.41 15.29 -2.67
C ALA A 140 3.52 14.31 -3.45
N ALA A 141 2.51 13.72 -2.78
CA ALA A 141 1.52 12.85 -3.41
C ALA A 141 0.79 13.54 -4.58
N PHE A 142 0.36 14.80 -4.40
CA PHE A 142 -0.26 15.57 -5.47
C PHE A 142 0.70 15.83 -6.64
N GLN A 143 1.97 16.13 -6.37
CA GLN A 143 2.98 16.30 -7.42
C GLN A 143 3.20 15.00 -8.21
N HIS A 144 3.20 13.84 -7.54
CA HIS A 144 3.29 12.55 -8.21
C HIS A 144 2.08 12.28 -9.11
N ILE A 145 0.86 12.55 -8.62
CA ILE A 145 -0.38 12.48 -9.42
C ILE A 145 -0.30 13.39 -10.64
N LYS A 146 0.15 14.64 -10.43
CA LYS A 146 0.32 15.63 -11.49
C LYS A 146 1.29 15.14 -12.58
N ASN A 147 2.45 14.64 -12.19
CA ASN A 147 3.47 14.17 -13.13
C ASN A 147 2.97 12.94 -13.92
N ALA A 148 2.28 12.02 -13.24
CA ALA A 148 1.67 10.87 -13.88
C ALA A 148 0.59 11.27 -14.89
N TYR A 149 -0.27 12.24 -14.54
CA TYR A 149 -1.26 12.80 -15.45
C TYR A 149 -0.61 13.42 -16.70
N SER A 150 0.40 14.27 -16.53
CA SER A 150 1.12 14.88 -17.67
C SER A 150 1.79 13.86 -18.59
N SER A 151 2.25 12.73 -18.03
CA SER A 151 2.88 11.66 -18.82
C SER A 151 1.91 11.04 -19.84
N ILE A 152 0.61 11.04 -19.56
CA ILE A 152 -0.42 10.48 -20.46
C ILE A 152 -0.47 11.28 -21.76
N SER A 153 -0.61 12.61 -21.65
CA SER A 153 -0.64 13.49 -22.81
C SER A 153 0.68 13.44 -23.59
N LEU A 154 1.81 13.38 -22.88
CA LEU A 154 3.13 13.28 -23.49
C LEU A 154 3.31 11.94 -24.24
N ALA A 155 2.85 10.83 -23.68
CA ALA A 155 2.93 9.52 -24.31
C ALA A 155 2.10 9.46 -25.59
N ILE A 156 0.86 9.97 -25.56
CA ILE A 156 -0.02 10.03 -26.74
C ILE A 156 0.62 10.87 -27.85
N ALA A 157 1.18 12.03 -27.52
CA ALA A 157 1.85 12.89 -28.50
C ALA A 157 3.09 12.21 -29.11
N ASN A 158 3.91 11.55 -28.28
CA ASN A 158 5.14 10.89 -28.74
C ASN A 158 4.89 9.55 -29.43
N HIS A 159 3.74 8.92 -29.25
CA HIS A 159 3.39 7.68 -29.96
C HIS A 159 3.43 7.87 -31.48
N GLN A 160 2.93 9.00 -31.98
CA GLN A 160 2.89 9.31 -33.41
C GLN A 160 4.28 9.58 -34.01
N ILE A 161 5.25 10.03 -33.20
CA ILE A 161 6.57 10.48 -33.66
C ILE A 161 7.64 9.40 -33.43
N LEU A 162 7.61 8.76 -32.25
CA LEU A 162 8.68 7.89 -31.73
C LEU A 162 8.21 6.44 -31.51
N GLY A 163 6.96 6.13 -31.87
CA GLY A 163 6.38 4.79 -31.81
C GLY A 163 5.89 4.36 -30.42
N THR A 164 5.21 3.20 -30.39
CA THR A 164 4.56 2.62 -29.21
C THR A 164 5.52 2.40 -28.04
N ASN A 165 6.70 1.82 -28.28
CA ASN A 165 7.66 1.50 -27.20
C ASN A 165 8.02 2.74 -26.38
N THR A 166 8.34 3.85 -27.04
CA THR A 166 8.68 5.12 -26.38
C THR A 166 7.50 5.67 -25.58
N ALA A 167 6.30 5.64 -26.16
CA ALA A 167 5.08 6.08 -25.48
C ALA A 167 4.78 5.24 -24.23
N ILE A 168 4.93 3.92 -24.30
CA ILE A 168 4.75 3.02 -23.15
C ILE A 168 5.80 3.27 -22.07
N LYS A 169 7.06 3.55 -22.43
CA LYS A 169 8.10 3.96 -21.46
C LYS A 169 7.71 5.24 -20.71
N ILE A 170 7.13 6.22 -21.41
CA ILE A 170 6.65 7.46 -20.80
C ILE A 170 5.51 7.16 -19.81
N LEU A 171 4.51 6.36 -20.21
CA LEU A 171 3.42 5.95 -19.33
C LEU A 171 3.92 5.18 -18.11
N PHE A 172 4.85 4.25 -18.30
CA PHE A 172 5.47 3.49 -17.22
C PHE A 172 6.23 4.40 -16.24
N GLY A 173 6.99 5.39 -16.73
CA GLY A 173 7.67 6.37 -15.88
C GLY A 173 6.70 7.22 -15.05
N GLY A 174 5.57 7.61 -15.66
CA GLY A 174 4.48 8.29 -14.96
C GLY A 174 3.87 7.41 -13.86
N LEU A 175 3.58 6.16 -14.19
CA LEU A 175 3.05 5.16 -13.26
C LEU A 175 4.00 4.89 -12.09
N TYR A 176 5.30 4.74 -12.37
CA TYR A 176 6.32 4.59 -11.34
C TYR A 176 6.29 5.77 -10.37
N THR A 177 6.28 7.00 -10.91
CA THR A 177 6.19 8.23 -10.13
C THR A 177 4.93 8.27 -9.27
N LEU A 178 3.79 7.85 -9.82
CA LEU A 178 2.49 7.83 -9.14
C LEU A 178 2.53 6.99 -7.84
N TYR A 179 3.32 5.93 -7.80
CA TYR A 179 3.45 4.99 -6.67
C TYR A 179 4.68 5.25 -5.78
N LEU A 180 5.40 6.36 -5.99
CA LEU A 180 6.46 6.79 -5.08
C LEU A 180 5.92 7.48 -3.82
N GLY A 181 6.74 7.48 -2.78
CA GLY A 181 6.46 8.21 -1.53
C GLY A 181 5.49 7.49 -0.60
N ASP A 182 4.83 8.26 0.28
CA ASP A 182 3.94 7.74 1.31
C ASP A 182 2.60 7.27 0.71
N GLN A 183 2.35 5.96 0.78
CA GLN A 183 1.16 5.33 0.20
C GLN A 183 -0.06 5.33 1.13
N ARG A 184 0.08 5.75 2.40
CA ARG A 184 -0.99 5.64 3.42
C ARG A 184 -2.28 6.37 3.04
N PHE A 185 -2.18 7.45 2.25
CA PHE A 185 -3.33 8.23 1.79
C PHE A 185 -4.20 7.52 0.76
N PHE A 186 -3.68 6.45 0.15
CA PHE A 186 -4.33 5.73 -0.96
C PHE A 186 -4.99 4.41 -0.52
N ASN A 187 -5.04 4.12 0.78
CA ASN A 187 -5.74 2.94 1.29
C ASN A 187 -7.24 3.07 1.03
N GLU A 188 -7.82 2.26 0.14
CA GLU A 188 -9.25 2.35 -0.22
C GLU A 188 -10.19 2.31 0.99
N LYS A 189 -9.87 1.48 1.99
CA LYS A 189 -10.61 1.42 3.25
C LYS A 189 -10.15 2.53 4.20
N ILE A 190 -11.06 3.46 4.53
CA ILE A 190 -10.86 4.36 5.67
C ILE A 190 -11.13 3.53 6.92
N LYS A 191 -10.05 3.01 7.52
CA LYS A 191 -10.17 2.27 8.77
C LYS A 191 -10.64 3.22 9.86
N THR A 192 -11.67 2.84 10.59
CA THR A 192 -12.11 3.59 11.77
C THR A 192 -11.02 3.54 12.85
N ARG A 193 -11.04 4.49 13.79
CA ARG A 193 -10.11 4.48 14.93
C ARG A 193 -10.17 3.16 15.72
N SER A 194 -11.36 2.54 15.78
CA SER A 194 -11.59 1.22 16.37
C SER A 194 -10.89 0.11 15.59
N GLU A 195 -11.02 0.09 14.26
CA GLU A 195 -10.36 -0.90 13.40
C GLU A 195 -8.84 -0.78 13.43
N VAL A 196 -8.30 0.44 13.44
CA VAL A 196 -6.86 0.67 13.60
C VAL A 196 -6.37 0.21 14.99
N ALA A 197 -7.15 0.47 16.04
CA ALA A 197 -6.81 0.01 17.39
C ALA A 197 -6.87 -1.52 17.52
N SER A 198 -7.86 -2.14 16.87
CA SER A 198 -8.05 -3.59 16.77
C SER A 198 -6.89 -4.25 16.04
N GLU A 199 -6.58 -3.81 14.82
CA GLU A 199 -5.44 -4.31 14.03
C GLU A 199 -4.10 -4.05 14.72
N GLY A 200 -3.92 -2.87 15.31
CA GLY A 200 -2.75 -2.58 16.14
C GLY A 200 -2.71 -3.46 17.40
N GLY A 201 -3.85 -3.94 17.89
CA GLY A 201 -3.95 -4.97 18.93
C GLY A 201 -3.57 -6.36 18.44
N PHE A 202 -4.05 -6.76 17.25
CA PHE A 202 -3.71 -8.02 16.61
C PHE A 202 -2.22 -8.11 16.23
N ALA A 203 -1.66 -7.07 15.63
CA ALA A 203 -0.23 -6.98 15.34
C ALA A 203 0.62 -7.04 16.63
N ARG A 204 0.12 -6.44 17.74
CA ARG A 204 0.75 -6.57 19.06
C ARG A 204 0.68 -8.00 19.62
N ASN A 205 -0.35 -8.76 19.28
CA ASN A 205 -0.48 -10.16 19.67
C ASN A 205 0.44 -11.08 18.86
N GLU A 206 0.66 -10.80 17.56
CA GLU A 206 1.57 -11.55 16.69
C GLU A 206 3.04 -11.43 17.09
N HIS A 207 3.47 -10.25 17.56
CA HIS A 207 4.86 -10.02 17.97
C HIS A 207 5.37 -10.95 19.08
N TYR A 208 4.46 -11.54 19.86
CA TYR A 208 4.79 -12.45 20.95
C TYR A 208 4.48 -13.92 20.63
N LEU A 209 3.91 -14.20 19.46
CA LEU A 209 3.38 -15.52 19.11
C LEU A 209 4.46 -16.60 19.17
N ALA A 210 5.63 -16.35 18.57
CA ALA A 210 6.74 -17.31 18.57
C ALA A 210 7.20 -17.68 19.99
N ILE A 211 7.25 -16.69 20.89
CA ILE A 211 7.68 -16.91 22.27
C ILE A 211 6.58 -17.62 23.07
N LYS A 212 5.30 -17.27 22.84
CA LYS A 212 4.17 -17.95 23.48
C LYS A 212 4.08 -19.41 23.05
N GLN A 213 4.28 -19.70 21.77
CA GLN A 213 4.35 -21.08 21.26
C GLN A 213 5.49 -21.84 21.91
N LYS A 214 6.69 -21.23 21.98
CA LYS A 214 7.83 -21.87 22.67
C LYS A 214 7.59 -22.06 24.16
N ALA A 215 6.91 -21.12 24.81
CA ALA A 215 6.52 -21.25 26.21
C ALA A 215 5.56 -22.43 26.41
N CYS A 216 4.56 -22.60 25.55
CA CYS A 216 3.64 -23.74 25.61
C CYS A 216 4.36 -25.06 25.35
N GLU A 217 5.27 -25.11 24.37
CA GLU A 217 6.11 -26.27 24.10
C GLU A 217 6.92 -26.68 25.35
N LEU A 218 7.62 -25.71 25.97
CA LEU A 218 8.41 -25.95 27.18
C LEU A 218 7.55 -26.35 28.39
N LEU A 219 6.36 -25.76 28.53
CA LEU A 219 5.43 -26.10 29.60
C LEU A 219 4.92 -27.53 29.51
N ASN A 220 4.77 -28.06 28.28
CA ASN A 220 4.36 -29.43 28.06
C ASN A 220 5.54 -30.40 28.18
N THR A 221 6.73 -30.04 27.71
CA THR A 221 7.90 -30.95 27.72
C THR A 221 8.59 -31.04 29.07
N LEU A 222 8.57 -29.97 29.88
CA LEU A 222 9.18 -29.94 31.21
C LEU A 222 8.17 -30.23 32.33
N ALA A 223 6.92 -30.57 31.99
CA ALA A 223 5.90 -30.90 32.96
C ALA A 223 6.30 -32.14 33.79
N PRO A 224 6.17 -32.10 35.12
CA PRO A 224 6.26 -33.29 35.96
C PRO A 224 5.16 -34.31 35.58
N GLN A 225 5.36 -35.59 35.92
CA GLN A 225 4.36 -36.63 35.64
C GLN A 225 2.99 -36.36 36.28
N GLU A 226 2.98 -35.74 37.46
CA GLU A 226 1.75 -35.32 38.17
C GLU A 226 1.25 -33.93 37.74
N GLY A 227 1.95 -33.29 36.80
CA GLY A 227 1.67 -31.93 36.36
C GLY A 227 2.31 -30.83 37.20
N TRP A 228 1.95 -29.59 36.89
CA TRP A 228 2.47 -28.41 37.59
C TRP A 228 1.72 -28.17 38.90
N SER A 229 2.40 -28.33 40.04
CA SER A 229 1.88 -27.98 41.37
C SER A 229 1.42 -26.53 41.48
N GLN A 230 2.22 -25.60 40.96
CA GLN A 230 1.94 -24.16 40.99
C GLN A 230 2.41 -23.45 39.72
N GLU A 231 1.73 -22.36 39.36
CA GLU A 231 2.15 -21.45 38.29
C GLU A 231 3.60 -20.95 38.46
N LEU A 232 4.05 -20.78 39.71
CA LEU A 232 5.39 -20.32 40.04
C LEU A 232 6.47 -21.35 39.66
N ASP A 233 6.17 -22.64 39.82
CA ASP A 233 7.10 -23.73 39.54
C ASP A 233 7.26 -23.89 38.03
N ALA A 234 6.15 -23.86 37.30
CA ALA A 234 6.11 -23.83 35.84
C ALA A 234 6.92 -22.64 35.28
N TYR A 235 6.73 -21.45 35.86
CA TYR A 235 7.50 -20.26 35.51
C TYR A 235 9.00 -20.45 35.70
N LYS A 236 9.43 -20.95 36.88
CA LYS A 236 10.86 -21.13 37.20
C LYS A 236 11.52 -22.14 36.28
N ALA A 237 10.80 -23.20 35.90
CA ALA A 237 11.31 -24.25 35.03
C ALA A 237 11.59 -23.76 33.60
N ILE A 238 10.65 -23.02 33.00
CA ILE A 238 10.76 -22.63 31.57
C ILE A 238 11.53 -21.33 31.34
N LEU A 239 11.63 -20.44 32.35
CA LEU A 239 12.25 -19.11 32.18
C LEU A 239 13.69 -19.16 31.63
N PRO A 240 14.60 -20.03 32.13
CA PRO A 240 15.96 -20.10 31.61
C PRO A 240 15.99 -20.46 30.12
N GLU A 241 15.16 -21.43 29.70
CA GLU A 241 15.07 -21.89 28.32
C GLU A 241 14.47 -20.84 27.39
N ILE A 242 13.47 -20.08 27.86
CA ILE A 242 12.93 -18.95 27.09
C ILE A 242 13.96 -17.85 26.91
N LYS A 243 14.73 -17.49 27.96
CA LYS A 243 15.82 -16.51 27.85
C LYS A 243 16.86 -16.97 26.82
N LYS A 244 17.25 -18.24 26.86
CA LYS A 244 18.18 -18.84 25.89
C LYS A 244 17.63 -18.79 24.46
N HIS A 245 16.35 -19.08 24.28
CA HIS A 245 15.68 -19.04 22.98
C HIS A 245 15.61 -17.62 22.38
N ILE A 246 15.33 -16.61 23.22
CA ILE A 246 15.34 -15.18 22.81
C ILE A 246 16.71 -14.78 22.29
N THR A 247 17.77 -15.09 23.06
CA THR A 247 19.14 -14.74 22.70
C THR A 247 19.59 -15.48 21.44
N LYS A 248 19.35 -16.80 21.37
CA LYS A 248 19.79 -17.63 20.23
C LYS A 248 19.17 -17.22 18.90
N ASN A 249 17.89 -16.82 18.91
CA ASN A 249 17.16 -16.46 17.69
C ASN A 249 17.07 -14.94 17.46
N ASN A 250 17.82 -14.14 18.22
CA ASN A 250 17.83 -12.68 18.15
C ASN A 250 16.41 -12.06 18.16
N ILE A 251 15.55 -12.57 19.04
CA ILE A 251 14.15 -12.14 19.09
C ILE A 251 14.06 -10.79 19.79
N ARG A 252 13.58 -9.77 19.07
CA ARG A 252 13.48 -8.40 19.58
C ARG A 252 12.42 -8.21 20.67
N ARG A 253 11.35 -9.02 20.67
CA ARG A 253 10.22 -8.90 21.60
C ARG A 253 9.70 -10.26 22.08
N PRO A 254 9.44 -10.44 23.39
CA PRO A 254 9.66 -9.48 24.46
C PRO A 254 11.15 -9.26 24.74
N ALA A 255 11.49 -8.08 25.26
CA ALA A 255 12.87 -7.78 25.61
C ALA A 255 13.34 -8.69 26.77
N LEU A 256 14.62 -9.04 26.77
CA LEU A 256 15.18 -9.94 27.78
C LEU A 256 15.07 -9.35 29.21
N THR A 257 15.03 -8.02 29.34
CA THR A 257 14.84 -7.31 30.62
C THR A 257 13.40 -7.37 31.14
N SER A 258 12.41 -7.58 30.26
CA SER A 258 10.99 -7.59 30.61
C SER A 258 10.34 -8.98 30.52
N ILE A 259 11.07 -10.00 30.06
CA ILE A 259 10.54 -11.35 29.87
C ILE A 259 10.02 -11.95 31.18
N GLU A 260 10.67 -11.71 32.33
CA GLU A 260 10.23 -12.27 33.61
C GLU A 260 8.80 -11.82 33.99
N LYS A 261 8.56 -10.51 33.93
CA LYS A 261 7.24 -9.93 34.19
C LYS A 261 6.22 -10.36 33.14
N THR A 262 6.65 -10.46 31.89
CA THR A 262 5.80 -10.81 30.75
C THR A 262 5.35 -12.28 30.83
N LEU A 263 6.28 -13.19 31.13
CA LEU A 263 6.01 -14.62 31.23
C LEU A 263 5.11 -14.97 32.42
N ARG A 264 5.35 -14.36 33.59
CA ARG A 264 4.44 -14.49 34.75
C ARG A 264 3.02 -14.06 34.41
N ARG A 265 2.88 -12.94 33.68
CA ARG A 265 1.57 -12.46 33.23
C ARG A 265 0.93 -13.44 32.25
N TRP A 266 1.69 -14.03 31.34
CA TRP A 266 1.15 -14.99 30.37
C TRP A 266 0.69 -16.28 31.04
N ILE A 267 1.50 -16.87 31.92
CA ILE A 267 1.12 -18.07 32.67
C ILE A 267 -0.20 -17.87 33.42
N LYS A 268 -0.41 -16.69 34.00
CA LYS A 268 -1.62 -16.38 34.78
C LYS A 268 -2.84 -16.01 33.93
N ASN A 269 -2.66 -15.17 32.92
CA ASN A 269 -3.77 -14.47 32.26
C ASN A 269 -3.88 -14.74 30.75
N ASP A 270 -2.85 -15.29 30.10
CA ASP A 270 -2.92 -15.53 28.65
C ASP A 270 -3.70 -16.82 28.39
N PRO A 271 -4.76 -16.80 27.57
CA PRO A 271 -5.62 -17.97 27.37
C PRO A 271 -4.87 -19.21 26.85
N ILE A 272 -3.83 -19.01 26.03
CA ILE A 272 -3.09 -20.10 25.41
C ILE A 272 -2.05 -20.65 26.38
N VAL A 273 -1.25 -19.77 26.99
CA VAL A 273 -0.17 -20.19 27.91
C VAL A 273 -0.72 -20.74 29.22
N SER A 274 -1.78 -20.14 29.77
CA SER A 274 -2.42 -20.64 31.00
C SER A 274 -3.10 -21.99 30.79
N ALA A 275 -3.66 -22.25 29.60
CA ALA A 275 -4.21 -23.55 29.26
C ALA A 275 -3.13 -24.64 29.25
N ALA A 276 -1.94 -24.37 28.73
CA ALA A 276 -0.83 -25.33 28.73
C ALA A 276 -0.43 -25.75 30.17
N VAL A 277 -0.44 -24.82 31.12
CA VAL A 277 -0.18 -25.13 32.55
C VAL A 277 -1.28 -26.02 33.13
N LYS A 278 -2.55 -25.72 32.83
CA LYS A 278 -3.72 -26.44 33.35
C LYS A 278 -3.92 -27.83 32.73
N ILE A 279 -3.60 -27.99 31.44
CA ILE A 279 -3.67 -29.30 30.76
C ILE A 279 -2.64 -30.24 31.35
N ALA A 280 -1.43 -29.76 31.64
CA ALA A 280 -0.41 -30.55 32.30
C ALA A 280 -0.78 -30.97 33.74
N GLN A 281 -1.69 -30.26 34.43
CA GLN A 281 -2.19 -30.64 35.77
C GLN A 281 -3.13 -31.86 35.76
N PHE A 282 -3.67 -32.23 34.60
CA PHE A 282 -4.51 -33.41 34.44
C PHE A 282 -3.96 -34.24 33.29
N PRO A 283 -2.89 -35.03 33.50
CA PRO A 283 -2.55 -36.06 32.52
C PRO A 283 -3.78 -36.96 32.39
N ALA A 284 -4.28 -37.12 31.15
CA ALA A 284 -5.37 -38.04 30.88
C ALA A 284 -5.04 -39.42 31.47
N PRO A 285 -6.00 -40.11 32.11
CA PRO A 285 -5.76 -41.42 32.67
C PRO A 285 -5.26 -42.34 31.54
N ASN A 286 -4.09 -42.93 31.75
CA ASN A 286 -3.55 -43.97 30.89
C ASN A 286 -4.65 -45.02 30.67
N CYS A 287 -5.15 -45.10 29.44
CA CYS A 287 -5.92 -46.25 28.99
C CYS A 287 -4.90 -47.38 28.90
N LEU A 288 -4.81 -48.16 29.99
CA LEU A 288 -4.13 -49.44 30.02
C LEU A 288 -4.75 -50.30 28.91
N THR A 289 -3.91 -50.70 27.97
CA THR A 289 -4.21 -51.77 27.03
C THR A 289 -4.00 -53.07 27.79
N ASP A 290 -5.10 -53.79 28.02
CA ASP A 290 -5.08 -55.23 28.24
C ASP A 290 -4.71 -55.96 26.94
#